data_AF-A0A8T5PJD8-F1
#
_entry.id   AF-A0A8T5PJD8-F1
#
_cell.length_a   1.000
_cell.length_b   1.000
_cell.length_c   1.000
_cell.angle_alpha   90.00
_cell.angle_beta   90.00
_cell.angle_gamma   90.00
#
_symmetry.space_group_name_H-M   'P 1'
#
loop_
_entity.id
_entity.type
_entity.pdbx_description
1 polymer ?
#
loop_
_entity_poly.entity_id
_entity_poly.type
_entity_poly.pdbx_seq_one_letter_code
_entity_poly.pdbx_strand_id
1 'polypeptide(L)'
;MIVIGIVGLIGAGKDTAAKYIEEKYGYTPISFSELVHEKVREEGLEPTRENLQKIAKKYREKYGMDYFAKLAVEKALNSGKDKIILKELRRREDVEYPKRFFKDFYIIEIYANKKIRFKRLKERATKKDPKTWKDFLEQEKKEELLGFHEAIKYSDFRIKNNGRLKELYSKIDKVMKDIETKYKIRRAVEEYNKYRAPEANIKIEKIKDNYVILVFFGPFCKSCGVYDYFEDFIFFLRDLELNGKIKSVKEIENGFLVKFNIKF
;
A
#
# COMPACT_ATOMS: atom_id res chain seq x y z
N MET A 1 9.27 -7.74 -0.51
CA MET A 1 8.68 -6.52 -1.10
C MET A 1 7.37 -6.12 -0.43
N ILE A 2 7.23 -4.83 -0.13
CA ILE A 2 6.02 -4.15 0.34
C ILE A 2 5.64 -3.07 -0.68
N VAL A 3 4.36 -2.99 -1.02
CA VAL A 3 3.84 -2.10 -2.05
C VAL A 3 2.74 -1.21 -1.47
N ILE A 4 2.81 0.09 -1.71
CA ILE A 4 1.81 1.06 -1.29
C ILE A 4 1.20 1.74 -2.51
N GLY A 5 -0.13 1.73 -2.64
CA GLY A 5 -0.86 2.56 -3.60
C GLY A 5 -1.33 3.87 -2.97
N ILE A 6 -1.06 5.01 -3.61
CA ILE A 6 -1.62 6.31 -3.19
C ILE A 6 -2.80 6.71 -4.06
N VAL A 7 -3.95 6.92 -3.43
CA VAL A 7 -5.22 7.30 -4.08
C VAL A 7 -5.85 8.53 -3.43
N GLY A 8 -6.90 9.07 -4.05
CA GLY A 8 -7.60 10.27 -3.61
C GLY A 8 -7.97 11.21 -4.76
N LEU A 9 -8.73 12.26 -4.47
CA LEU A 9 -9.24 13.20 -5.48
C LEU A 9 -8.20 14.27 -5.86
N ILE A 10 -8.38 14.93 -7.00
CA ILE A 10 -7.52 16.04 -7.42
C ILE A 10 -7.53 17.16 -6.38
N GLY A 11 -6.36 17.72 -6.05
CA GLY A 11 -6.20 18.72 -5.00
C GLY A 11 -6.16 18.17 -3.56
N ALA A 12 -6.28 16.86 -3.37
CA ALA A 12 -6.25 16.25 -2.02
C ALA A 12 -4.86 16.23 -1.36
N GLY A 13 -3.77 16.36 -2.13
CA GLY A 13 -2.40 16.31 -1.62
C GLY A 13 -1.73 14.93 -1.72
N LYS A 14 -2.20 14.08 -2.64
CA LYS A 14 -1.63 12.75 -2.94
C LYS A 14 -0.14 12.81 -3.28
N ASP A 15 0.26 13.73 -4.17
CA ASP A 15 1.64 13.84 -4.63
C ASP A 15 2.57 14.26 -3.49
N THR A 16 2.09 15.17 -2.61
CA THR A 16 2.79 15.57 -1.39
C THR A 16 2.97 14.39 -0.43
N ALA A 17 1.94 13.57 -0.24
CA ALA A 17 2.02 12.39 0.60
C ALA A 17 2.97 11.33 0.01
N ALA A 18 2.87 11.07 -1.30
CA ALA A 18 3.74 10.12 -1.99
C ALA A 18 5.20 10.55 -1.88
N LYS A 19 5.51 11.83 -2.18
CA LYS A 19 6.85 12.38 -2.05
C LYS A 19 7.41 12.24 -0.62
N TYR A 20 6.61 12.51 0.39
CA TYR A 20 7.02 12.34 1.78
C TYR A 20 7.35 10.87 2.12
N ILE A 21 6.56 9.92 1.62
CA ILE A 21 6.81 8.48 1.79
C ILE A 21 8.07 8.04 1.04
N GLU A 22 8.25 8.52 -0.19
CA GLU A 22 9.46 8.28 -1.00
C GLU A 22 10.72 8.74 -0.25
N GLU A 23 10.75 10.01 0.18
CA GLU A 23 11.93 10.63 0.80
C GLU A 23 12.23 10.10 2.21
N LYS A 24 11.22 9.93 3.06
CA LYS A 24 11.43 9.54 4.46
C LYS A 24 11.56 8.03 4.66
N TYR A 25 10.81 7.23 3.91
CA TYR A 25 10.71 5.77 4.12
C TYR A 25 11.42 4.95 3.03
N GLY A 26 11.99 5.60 2.01
CA GLY A 26 12.80 4.98 0.98
C GLY A 26 11.98 4.18 -0.04
N TYR A 27 10.74 4.59 -0.30
CA TYR A 27 9.89 3.94 -1.31
C TYR A 27 10.26 4.40 -2.72
N THR A 28 10.37 3.44 -3.64
CA THR A 28 10.64 3.73 -5.05
C THR A 28 9.33 3.94 -5.81
N PRO A 29 9.14 5.10 -6.47
CA PRO A 29 7.89 5.39 -7.15
C PRO A 29 7.75 4.70 -8.50
N ILE A 30 6.54 4.21 -8.79
CA ILE A 30 6.10 3.80 -10.12
C ILE A 30 4.82 4.58 -10.44
N SER A 31 4.88 5.47 -11.44
CA SER A 31 3.77 6.30 -11.87
C SER A 31 3.05 5.66 -13.06
N PHE A 32 1.73 5.45 -12.92
CA PHE A 32 0.91 5.01 -14.04
C PHE A 32 0.90 6.03 -15.19
N SER A 33 0.98 7.34 -14.90
CA SER A 33 1.14 8.34 -15.96
C SER A 33 2.44 8.12 -16.71
N GLU A 34 3.56 7.91 -16.02
CA GLU A 34 4.85 7.70 -16.68
C GLU A 34 4.85 6.44 -17.56
N LEU A 35 4.20 5.35 -17.13
CA LEU A 35 4.02 4.16 -17.97
C LEU A 35 3.28 4.46 -19.28
N VAL A 36 2.29 5.37 -19.25
CA VAL A 36 1.62 5.82 -20.48
C VAL A 36 2.57 6.69 -21.32
N HIS A 37 3.34 7.58 -20.70
CA HIS A 37 4.34 8.41 -21.40
C HIS A 37 5.39 7.55 -22.10
N GLU A 38 5.87 6.49 -21.46
CA GLU A 38 6.76 5.49 -22.05
C GLU A 38 6.14 4.88 -23.31
N LYS A 39 4.88 4.41 -23.25
CA LYS A 39 4.19 3.86 -24.44
C LYS A 39 3.92 4.88 -25.54
N VAL A 40 3.67 6.14 -25.21
CA VAL A 40 3.55 7.21 -26.22
C VAL A 40 4.87 7.41 -26.96
N ARG A 41 5.99 7.44 -26.23
CA ARG A 41 7.34 7.58 -26.83
C ARG A 41 7.77 6.35 -27.63
N GLU A 42 7.44 5.14 -27.16
CA GLU A 42 7.68 3.89 -27.92
C GLU A 42 6.94 3.87 -29.26
N GLU A 43 5.78 4.53 -29.35
CA GLU A 43 5.02 4.70 -30.60
C GLU A 43 5.51 5.88 -31.45
N GLY A 44 6.63 6.52 -31.08
CA GLY A 44 7.23 7.64 -31.82
C GLY A 44 6.42 8.93 -31.77
N LEU A 45 5.55 9.08 -30.78
CA LEU A 45 4.69 10.25 -30.63
C LEU A 45 5.18 11.18 -29.52
N GLU A 46 4.91 12.48 -29.68
CA GLU A 46 5.10 13.47 -28.62
C GLU A 46 4.08 13.26 -27.49
N PRO A 47 4.48 13.37 -26.20
CA PRO A 47 3.63 13.17 -25.02
C PRO A 47 2.65 14.32 -24.77
N THR A 48 1.87 14.66 -25.78
CA THR A 48 0.76 15.62 -25.68
C THR A 48 -0.41 15.00 -24.93
N ARG A 49 -1.28 15.83 -24.34
CA ARG A 49 -2.47 15.36 -23.61
C ARG A 49 -3.37 14.47 -24.47
N GLU A 50 -3.51 14.81 -25.75
CA GLU A 50 -4.30 14.04 -26.70
C GLU A 50 -3.68 12.67 -26.97
N ASN A 51 -2.37 12.62 -27.24
CA ASN A 51 -1.65 11.38 -27.48
C ASN A 51 -1.66 10.46 -26.24
N LEU A 52 -1.47 11.01 -25.04
CA LEU A 52 -1.56 10.24 -23.80
C LEU A 52 -2.93 9.58 -23.63
N GLN A 53 -4.02 10.32 -23.89
CA GLN A 53 -5.38 9.77 -23.79
C GLN A 53 -5.64 8.71 -24.87
N LYS A 54 -5.23 8.99 -26.11
CA LYS A 54 -5.37 8.10 -27.26
C LYS A 54 -4.62 6.78 -27.03
N ILE A 55 -3.36 6.83 -26.64
CA ILE A 55 -2.52 5.65 -26.37
C ILE A 55 -3.04 4.88 -25.16
N ALA A 56 -3.38 5.57 -24.07
CA ALA A 56 -3.91 4.90 -22.89
C ALA A 56 -5.25 4.20 -23.16
N LYS A 57 -6.07 4.71 -24.09
CA LYS A 57 -7.29 4.06 -24.55
C LYS A 57 -6.98 2.88 -25.48
N LYS A 58 -6.18 3.10 -26.53
CA LYS A 58 -5.73 2.08 -27.50
C LYS A 58 -5.21 0.82 -26.81
N TYR A 59 -4.31 0.96 -25.83
CA TYR A 59 -3.71 -0.18 -25.16
C TYR A 59 -4.69 -0.91 -24.24
N ARG A 60 -5.60 -0.18 -23.56
CA ARG A 60 -6.63 -0.82 -22.74
C ARG A 60 -7.65 -1.58 -23.57
N GLU A 61 -8.06 -1.04 -24.71
CA GLU A 61 -9.00 -1.71 -25.62
C GLU A 61 -8.36 -2.95 -26.27
N LYS A 62 -7.07 -2.88 -26.62
CA LYS A 62 -6.37 -3.97 -27.30
C LYS A 62 -5.87 -5.08 -26.37
N TYR A 63 -5.37 -4.73 -25.18
CA TYR A 63 -4.66 -5.68 -24.29
C TYR A 63 -5.34 -5.89 -22.94
N GLY A 64 -6.50 -5.26 -22.72
CA GLY A 64 -7.27 -5.34 -21.49
C GLY A 64 -7.10 -4.12 -20.59
N MET A 65 -8.14 -3.86 -19.78
CA MET A 65 -8.21 -2.70 -18.88
C MET A 65 -7.08 -2.68 -17.83
N ASP A 66 -6.53 -3.85 -17.50
CA ASP A 66 -5.44 -4.05 -16.54
C ASP A 66 -4.04 -3.91 -17.15
N TYR A 67 -3.90 -3.56 -18.43
CA TYR A 67 -2.61 -3.48 -19.13
C TYR A 67 -1.55 -2.65 -18.40
N PHE A 68 -1.88 -1.45 -17.96
CA PHE A 68 -0.92 -0.59 -17.24
C PHE A 68 -0.63 -1.10 -15.82
N ALA A 69 -1.58 -1.83 -15.22
CA ALA A 69 -1.38 -2.46 -13.93
C ALA A 69 -0.40 -3.65 -14.04
N LYS A 70 -0.49 -4.43 -15.13
CA LYS A 70 0.48 -5.46 -15.50
C LYS A 70 1.89 -4.88 -15.62
N LEU A 71 2.05 -3.81 -16.40
CA LEU A 71 3.34 -3.12 -16.55
C LEU A 71 3.87 -2.59 -15.21
N ALA A 72 3.01 -2.04 -14.35
CA ALA A 72 3.43 -1.55 -13.05
C ALA A 72 3.95 -2.68 -12.14
N VAL A 73 3.28 -3.84 -12.14
CA VAL A 73 3.72 -5.03 -11.40
C VAL A 73 5.05 -5.55 -11.95
N GLU A 74 5.18 -5.68 -13.27
CA GLU A 74 6.42 -6.12 -13.91
C GLU A 74 7.60 -5.20 -13.57
N LYS A 75 7.39 -3.87 -13.69
CA LYS A 75 8.41 -2.87 -13.34
C LYS A 75 8.79 -2.92 -11.86
N ALA A 76 7.82 -3.16 -10.98
CA ALA A 76 8.09 -3.35 -9.55
C ALA A 76 8.95 -4.58 -9.28
N LEU A 77 8.59 -5.74 -9.84
CA LEU A 77 9.33 -6.99 -9.68
C LEU A 77 10.76 -6.91 -10.23
N ASN A 78 10.92 -6.27 -11.38
CA ASN A 78 12.22 -6.14 -12.06
C ASN A 78 13.11 -5.03 -11.49
N SER A 79 12.60 -4.19 -10.57
CA SER A 79 13.34 -3.05 -10.03
C SER A 79 14.46 -3.44 -9.05
N GLY A 80 14.42 -4.66 -8.50
CA GLY A 80 15.28 -5.08 -7.39
C GLY A 80 15.04 -4.31 -6.08
N LYS A 81 13.92 -3.59 -5.96
CA LYS A 81 13.57 -2.78 -4.77
C LYS A 81 12.54 -3.49 -3.91
N ASP A 82 12.72 -3.42 -2.60
CA ASP A 82 11.77 -4.01 -1.64
C ASP A 82 10.61 -3.11 -1.26
N LYS A 83 10.71 -1.78 -1.47
CA LYS A 83 9.67 -0.82 -1.11
C LYS A 83 9.21 -0.06 -2.35
N ILE A 84 7.97 -0.29 -2.79
CA ILE A 84 7.40 0.32 -4.00
C ILE A 84 6.19 1.17 -3.66
N ILE A 85 6.10 2.36 -4.26
CA ILE A 85 4.92 3.21 -4.18
C ILE A 85 4.29 3.40 -5.56
N LEU A 86 3.09 2.86 -5.75
CA LEU A 86 2.29 3.01 -6.96
C LEU A 86 1.51 4.34 -6.88
N LYS A 87 1.72 5.20 -7.88
CA LYS A 87 1.11 6.53 -7.95
C LYS A 87 0.03 6.55 -9.03
N GLU A 88 -1.03 7.31 -8.75
CA GLU A 88 -2.10 7.63 -9.70
C GLU A 88 -2.99 6.45 -10.10
N LEU A 89 -3.23 5.52 -9.18
CA LEU A 89 -4.25 4.49 -9.36
C LEU A 89 -5.63 5.16 -9.40
N ARG A 90 -6.40 4.86 -10.44
CA ARG A 90 -7.69 5.51 -10.70
C ARG A 90 -8.82 4.50 -10.81
N ARG A 91 -8.56 3.36 -11.45
CA ARG A 91 -9.56 2.34 -11.79
C ARG A 91 -9.47 1.14 -10.86
N ARG A 92 -10.51 0.32 -10.88
CA ARG A 92 -10.54 -1.00 -10.24
C ARG A 92 -9.34 -1.87 -10.62
N GLU A 93 -9.02 -1.97 -11.91
CA GLU A 93 -7.97 -2.86 -12.41
C GLU A 93 -6.57 -2.43 -11.96
N ASP A 94 -6.35 -1.11 -11.82
CA ASP A 94 -5.10 -0.55 -11.31
C ASP A 94 -4.77 -1.11 -9.90
N VAL A 95 -5.81 -1.48 -9.14
CA VAL A 95 -5.71 -2.03 -7.78
C VAL A 95 -5.79 -3.54 -7.74
N GLU A 96 -6.78 -4.13 -8.41
CA GLU A 96 -7.04 -5.56 -8.28
C GLU A 96 -5.91 -6.40 -8.86
N TYR A 97 -5.25 -5.93 -9.91
CA TYR A 97 -4.14 -6.66 -10.49
C TYR A 97 -2.95 -6.71 -9.53
N PRO A 98 -2.34 -5.59 -9.05
CA PRO A 98 -1.25 -5.66 -8.07
C PRO A 98 -1.61 -6.43 -6.79
N LYS A 99 -2.87 -6.34 -6.33
CA LYS A 99 -3.35 -7.06 -5.14
C LYS A 99 -3.28 -8.59 -5.28
N ARG A 100 -3.34 -9.13 -6.50
CA ARG A 100 -3.19 -10.58 -6.75
C ARG A 100 -1.73 -11.04 -6.68
N PHE A 101 -0.76 -10.15 -6.92
CA PHE A 101 0.66 -10.49 -6.97
C PHE A 101 1.40 -10.20 -5.67
N PHE A 102 1.03 -9.11 -4.99
CA PHE A 102 1.72 -8.65 -3.79
C PHE A 102 0.90 -8.99 -2.55
N LYS A 103 1.43 -9.89 -1.70
CA LYS A 103 0.83 -10.20 -0.40
C LYS A 103 0.73 -8.97 0.51
N ASP A 104 1.76 -8.12 0.47
CA ASP A 104 1.87 -6.89 1.25
C ASP A 104 1.59 -5.66 0.38
N PHE A 105 0.35 -5.56 -0.09
CA PHE A 105 -0.15 -4.40 -0.84
C PHE A 105 -1.18 -3.62 -0.04
N TYR A 106 -0.90 -2.33 0.19
CA TYR A 106 -1.73 -1.44 0.98
C TYR A 106 -2.12 -0.19 0.19
N ILE A 107 -3.35 0.28 0.32
CA ILE A 107 -3.83 1.49 -0.36
C ILE A 107 -4.13 2.57 0.66
N ILE A 108 -3.48 3.73 0.49
CA ILE A 108 -3.68 4.91 1.31
C ILE A 108 -4.44 5.97 0.51
N GLU A 109 -5.65 6.28 0.94
CA GLU A 109 -6.42 7.41 0.43
C GLU A 109 -6.01 8.69 1.15
N ILE A 110 -5.59 9.69 0.38
CA ILE A 110 -5.50 11.08 0.85
C ILE A 110 -6.83 11.78 0.53
N TYR A 111 -7.57 12.12 1.58
CA TYR A 111 -8.87 12.75 1.50
C TYR A 111 -8.79 14.24 1.89
N ALA A 112 -9.46 15.11 1.13
CA ALA A 112 -9.67 16.49 1.53
C ALA A 112 -11.05 17.01 1.09
N ASN A 113 -11.63 17.91 1.87
CA ASN A 113 -12.93 18.52 1.59
C ASN A 113 -12.91 19.32 0.28
N LYS A 114 -14.03 19.34 -0.45
CA LYS A 114 -14.18 20.04 -1.75
C LYS A 114 -13.65 21.48 -1.73
N LYS A 115 -14.07 22.29 -0.75
CA LYS A 115 -13.64 23.70 -0.60
C LYS A 115 -12.12 23.85 -0.46
N ILE A 116 -11.48 22.95 0.29
CA ILE A 116 -10.03 22.96 0.49
C ILE A 116 -9.31 22.56 -0.79
N ARG A 117 -9.80 21.51 -1.48
CA ARG A 117 -9.23 21.09 -2.76
C ARG A 117 -9.34 22.19 -3.80
N PHE A 118 -10.50 22.82 -3.94
CA PHE A 118 -10.68 23.96 -4.85
C PHE A 118 -9.72 25.11 -4.52
N LYS A 119 -9.59 25.49 -3.26
CA LYS A 119 -8.62 26.53 -2.84
C LYS A 119 -7.20 26.19 -3.28
N ARG A 120 -6.73 24.97 -3.02
CA ARG A 120 -5.39 24.49 -3.41
C ARG A 120 -5.19 24.48 -4.92
N LEU A 121 -6.20 24.08 -5.70
CA LEU A 121 -6.14 24.06 -7.15
C LEU A 121 -6.09 25.47 -7.73
N LYS A 122 -6.86 26.39 -7.14
CA LYS A 122 -6.84 27.81 -7.51
C LYS A 122 -5.48 28.46 -7.21
N GLU A 123 -4.87 28.13 -6.07
CA GLU A 123 -3.52 28.60 -5.70
C GLU A 123 -2.43 28.01 -6.59
N ARG A 124 -2.56 26.72 -6.97
CA ARG A 124 -1.62 26.06 -7.90
C ARG A 124 -1.67 26.65 -9.31
N ALA A 125 -2.85 27.09 -9.75
CA ALA A 125 -3.07 27.88 -10.95
C ALA A 125 -2.47 27.30 -12.26
N THR A 126 -2.41 25.96 -12.40
CA THR A 126 -1.98 25.38 -13.68
C THR A 126 -3.06 25.53 -14.76
N LYS A 127 -2.69 25.42 -16.04
CA LYS A 127 -3.64 25.47 -17.18
C LYS A 127 -4.79 24.43 -17.08
N LYS A 128 -4.59 23.36 -16.31
CA LYS A 128 -5.58 22.28 -16.11
C LYS A 128 -6.46 22.48 -14.87
N ASP A 129 -6.14 23.43 -14.00
CA ASP A 129 -6.86 23.64 -12.75
C ASP A 129 -8.15 24.47 -12.97
N PRO A 130 -9.22 24.15 -12.24
CA PRO A 130 -10.49 24.87 -12.35
C PRO A 130 -10.35 26.32 -11.90
N LYS A 131 -10.90 27.26 -12.68
CA LYS A 131 -10.86 28.70 -12.39
C LYS A 131 -12.01 29.11 -11.48
N THR A 132 -13.18 28.51 -11.71
CA THR A 132 -14.40 28.76 -10.92
C THR A 132 -14.82 27.53 -10.12
N TRP A 133 -15.66 27.76 -9.10
CA TRP A 133 -16.27 26.66 -8.34
C TRP A 133 -17.13 25.76 -9.22
N LYS A 134 -17.79 26.33 -10.24
CA LYS A 134 -18.58 25.58 -11.22
C LYS A 134 -17.69 24.64 -12.02
N ASP A 135 -16.58 25.14 -12.57
CA ASP A 135 -15.62 24.33 -13.32
C ASP A 135 -15.09 23.16 -12.49
N PHE A 136 -14.82 23.41 -11.20
CA PHE A 136 -14.37 22.38 -10.26
C PHE A 136 -15.41 21.28 -10.10
N LEU A 137 -16.67 21.63 -9.87
CA LEU A 137 -17.75 20.64 -9.71
C LEU A 137 -18.02 19.85 -11.00
N GLU A 138 -17.95 20.50 -12.17
CA GLU A 138 -18.08 19.83 -13.46
C GLU A 138 -16.94 18.84 -13.71
N GLN A 139 -15.70 19.23 -13.36
CA GLN A 139 -14.55 18.34 -13.45
C GLN A 139 -14.70 17.13 -12.50
N GLU A 140 -15.14 17.33 -11.26
CA GLU A 140 -15.38 16.23 -10.32
C GLU A 140 -16.39 15.22 -10.88
N LYS A 141 -17.53 15.72 -11.36
CA LYS A 141 -18.58 14.87 -11.93
C LYS A 141 -18.06 14.08 -13.15
N LYS A 142 -17.23 14.72 -13.98
CA LYS A 142 -16.63 14.06 -15.14
C LYS A 142 -15.66 12.94 -14.74
N GLU A 143 -14.80 13.18 -13.75
CA GLU A 143 -13.86 12.15 -13.27
C GLU A 143 -14.59 10.96 -12.63
N GLU A 144 -15.68 11.23 -11.91
CA GLU A 144 -16.56 10.21 -11.34
C GLU A 144 -17.23 9.34 -12.41
N LEU A 145 -17.83 9.96 -13.44
CA LEU A 145 -18.45 9.24 -14.56
C LEU A 145 -17.45 8.39 -15.37
N LEU A 146 -16.17 8.78 -15.37
CA LEU A 146 -15.10 8.04 -16.02
C LEU A 146 -14.52 6.90 -15.14
N GLY A 147 -15.05 6.70 -13.93
CA GLY A 147 -14.59 5.67 -12.99
C GLY A 147 -13.21 5.95 -12.40
N PHE A 148 -12.71 7.20 -12.45
CA PHE A 148 -11.35 7.53 -11.98
C PHE A 148 -11.22 7.59 -10.45
N HIS A 149 -12.28 7.24 -9.75
CA HIS A 149 -12.34 7.21 -8.29
C HIS A 149 -12.60 5.79 -7.77
N GLU A 150 -12.68 4.78 -8.63
CA GLU A 150 -12.97 3.41 -8.21
C GLU A 150 -11.86 2.84 -7.32
N ALA A 151 -10.60 3.17 -7.60
CA ALA A 151 -9.47 2.76 -6.78
C ALA A 151 -9.59 3.21 -5.31
N ILE A 152 -10.31 4.31 -5.04
CA ILE A 152 -10.53 4.82 -3.68
C ILE A 152 -11.34 3.83 -2.83
N LYS A 153 -12.26 3.07 -3.45
CA LYS A 153 -13.11 2.08 -2.75
C LYS A 153 -12.30 0.94 -2.13
N TYR A 154 -11.06 0.77 -2.57
CA TYR A 154 -10.14 -0.27 -2.10
C TYR A 154 -9.17 0.21 -1.02
N SER A 155 -9.34 1.43 -0.50
CA SER A 155 -8.43 2.00 0.50
C SER A 155 -8.43 1.19 1.80
N ASP A 156 -7.25 0.77 2.25
CA ASP A 156 -7.05 0.18 3.57
C ASP A 156 -6.94 1.28 4.64
N PHE A 157 -6.43 2.45 4.25
CA PHE A 157 -6.24 3.61 5.12
C PHE A 157 -6.80 4.88 4.48
N ARG A 158 -7.40 5.75 5.30
CA ARG A 158 -7.83 7.09 4.89
C ARG A 158 -7.18 8.16 5.77
N ILE A 159 -6.45 9.08 5.15
CA ILE A 159 -5.81 10.23 5.81
C ILE A 159 -6.57 11.51 5.43
N LYS A 160 -7.18 12.15 6.43
CA LYS A 160 -7.84 13.45 6.25
C LYS A 160 -6.80 14.59 6.23
N ASN A 161 -6.61 15.19 5.06
CA ASN A 161 -5.71 16.30 4.76
C ASN A 161 -6.44 17.65 4.66
N ASN A 162 -7.18 18.01 5.72
CA ASN A 162 -7.89 19.28 5.83
C ASN A 162 -7.12 20.36 6.62
N GLY A 163 -6.00 19.99 7.24
CA GLY A 163 -5.21 20.85 8.12
C GLY A 163 -3.88 21.27 7.51
N ARG A 164 -2.88 21.51 8.38
CA ARG A 164 -1.53 21.94 7.99
C ARG A 164 -0.68 20.78 7.49
N LEU A 165 0.41 21.09 6.78
CA LEU A 165 1.34 20.10 6.24
C LEU A 165 1.95 19.20 7.32
N LYS A 166 2.33 19.76 8.47
CA LYS A 166 2.86 19.00 9.62
C LYS A 166 1.85 17.96 10.15
N GLU A 167 0.56 18.27 10.13
CA GLU A 167 -0.49 17.32 10.53
C GLU A 167 -0.65 16.19 9.51
N LEU A 168 -0.51 16.50 8.21
CA LEU A 168 -0.50 15.48 7.17
C LEU A 168 0.64 14.50 7.39
N TYR A 169 1.86 15.00 7.59
CA TYR A 169 3.05 14.16 7.81
C TYR A 169 2.92 13.30 9.07
N SER A 170 2.46 13.87 10.19
CA SER A 170 2.21 13.08 11.41
C SER A 170 1.18 11.96 11.21
N LYS A 171 0.12 12.19 10.41
CA LYS A 171 -0.86 11.16 10.08
C LYS A 171 -0.28 10.09 9.15
N ILE A 172 0.55 10.48 8.18
CA ILE A 172 1.27 9.54 7.32
C ILE A 172 2.19 8.68 8.18
N ASP A 173 2.95 9.26 9.09
CA ASP A 173 3.87 8.53 9.97
C ASP A 173 3.15 7.45 10.78
N LYS A 174 1.95 7.75 11.29
CA LYS A 174 1.13 6.79 12.02
C LYS A 174 0.70 5.62 11.12
N VAL A 175 0.26 5.90 9.90
CA VAL A 175 -0.15 4.86 8.93
C VAL A 175 1.05 4.02 8.49
N MET A 176 2.18 4.66 8.18
CA MET A 176 3.41 3.98 7.80
C MET A 176 3.93 3.07 8.91
N LYS A 177 3.86 3.51 10.18
CA LYS A 177 4.22 2.68 11.34
C LYS A 177 3.38 1.40 11.41
N ASP A 178 2.06 1.50 11.21
CA ASP A 178 1.16 0.33 11.21
C ASP A 178 1.47 -0.61 10.03
N ILE A 179 1.65 -0.07 8.82
CA ILE A 179 2.02 -0.84 7.63
C ILE A 179 3.35 -1.59 7.81
N GLU A 180 4.41 -0.90 8.26
CA GLU A 180 5.72 -1.51 8.48
C GLU A 180 5.69 -2.55 9.61
N THR A 181 4.91 -2.32 10.67
CA THR A 181 4.73 -3.31 11.75
C THR A 181 4.07 -4.58 11.22
N LYS A 182 2.97 -4.45 10.46
CA LYS A 182 2.27 -5.60 9.85
C LYS A 182 3.19 -6.37 8.92
N TYR A 183 3.97 -5.67 8.09
CA TYR A 183 4.94 -6.26 7.19
C TYR A 183 6.03 -7.04 7.93
N LYS A 184 6.66 -6.42 8.94
CA LYS A 184 7.71 -7.05 9.75
C LYS A 184 7.19 -8.29 10.49
N ILE A 185 5.96 -8.27 11.03
CA ILE A 185 5.34 -9.45 11.66
C ILE A 185 5.16 -10.59 10.64
N ARG A 186 4.69 -10.30 9.43
CA ARG A 186 4.54 -11.32 8.38
C ARG A 186 5.88 -11.92 7.97
N ARG A 187 6.90 -11.08 7.82
CA ARG A 187 8.28 -11.52 7.56
C ARG A 187 8.82 -12.41 8.68
N ALA A 188 8.63 -12.04 9.95
CA ALA A 188 9.03 -12.89 11.08
C ALA A 188 8.34 -14.26 11.04
N VAL A 189 7.06 -14.31 10.65
CA VAL A 189 6.32 -15.57 10.49
C VAL A 189 6.86 -16.42 9.35
N GLU A 190 7.19 -15.82 8.21
CA GLU A 190 7.82 -16.51 7.08
C GLU A 190 9.19 -17.09 7.45
N GLU A 191 10.05 -16.30 8.11
CA GLU A 191 11.39 -16.77 8.53
C GLU A 191 11.28 -17.84 9.62
N TYR A 192 10.40 -17.67 10.62
CA TYR A 192 10.18 -18.71 11.64
C TYR A 192 9.83 -20.05 11.01
N ASN A 193 8.84 -20.07 10.10
CA ASN A 193 8.41 -21.30 9.45
C ASN A 193 9.51 -21.92 8.58
N LYS A 194 10.37 -21.10 7.97
CA LYS A 194 11.50 -21.58 7.19
C LYS A 194 12.51 -22.37 8.03
N TYR A 195 12.71 -21.98 9.30
CA TYR A 195 13.73 -22.59 10.17
C TYR A 195 13.18 -23.59 11.20
N ARG A 196 11.91 -23.49 11.57
CA ARG A 196 11.29 -24.33 12.62
C ARG A 196 10.35 -25.41 12.08
N ALA A 197 9.91 -25.32 10.83
CA ALA A 197 9.14 -26.40 10.22
C ALA A 197 10.06 -27.62 9.92
N PRO A 198 9.54 -28.86 10.03
CA PRO A 198 8.15 -29.20 10.33
C PRO A 198 7.83 -29.28 11.83
N GLU A 199 8.82 -29.18 12.72
CA GLU A 199 8.65 -29.39 14.16
C GLU A 199 7.67 -28.42 14.81
N ALA A 200 7.74 -27.14 14.42
CA ALA A 200 6.79 -26.11 14.81
C ALA A 200 6.53 -25.17 13.63
N ASN A 201 5.25 -24.96 13.34
CA ASN A 201 4.77 -24.02 12.35
C ASN A 201 3.90 -22.98 13.02
N ILE A 202 3.85 -21.78 12.44
CA ILE A 202 2.99 -20.70 12.88
C ILE A 202 2.16 -20.13 11.74
N LYS A 203 0.91 -19.79 12.04
CA LYS A 203 0.01 -19.05 11.17
C LYS A 203 -0.49 -17.81 11.89
N ILE A 204 -0.69 -16.74 11.14
CA ILE A 204 -1.27 -15.51 11.67
C ILE A 204 -2.78 -15.68 11.80
N GLU A 205 -3.28 -15.61 13.02
CA GLU A 205 -4.72 -15.53 13.29
C GLU A 205 -5.20 -14.09 13.17
N LYS A 206 -4.45 -13.15 13.76
CA LYS A 206 -4.86 -11.74 13.83
C LYS A 206 -3.68 -10.80 14.05
N ILE A 207 -3.63 -9.70 13.31
CA ILE A 207 -2.71 -8.59 13.57
C ILE A 207 -3.51 -7.35 13.97
N LYS A 208 -3.07 -6.68 15.02
CA LYS A 208 -3.54 -5.37 15.48
C LYS A 208 -2.34 -4.49 15.80
N ASP A 209 -2.58 -3.18 15.92
CA ASP A 209 -1.55 -2.15 16.06
C ASP A 209 -0.53 -2.42 17.18
N ASN A 210 -0.94 -3.13 18.24
CA ASN A 210 -0.12 -3.39 19.43
C ASN A 210 -0.01 -4.88 19.81
N TYR A 211 -0.60 -5.79 19.03
CA TYR A 211 -0.48 -7.21 19.30
C TYR A 211 -0.70 -8.07 18.05
N VAL A 212 -0.10 -9.25 18.05
CA VAL A 212 -0.38 -10.32 17.09
C VAL A 212 -0.87 -11.56 17.84
N ILE A 213 -1.82 -12.28 17.23
CA ILE A 213 -2.24 -13.61 17.66
C ILE A 213 -1.79 -14.58 16.58
N LEU A 214 -1.08 -15.61 17.01
CA LEU A 214 -0.55 -16.66 16.16
C LEU A 214 -1.10 -18.01 16.62
N VAL A 215 -1.33 -18.89 15.66
CA VAL A 215 -1.58 -20.31 15.89
C VAL A 215 -0.28 -21.05 15.66
N PHE A 216 0.26 -21.64 16.72
CA PHE A 216 1.38 -22.57 16.68
C PHE A 216 0.84 -23.99 16.53
N PHE A 217 1.40 -24.78 15.63
CA PHE A 217 0.99 -26.16 15.38
C PHE A 217 2.17 -26.96 14.83
N GLY A 218 2.18 -28.27 15.08
CA GLY A 218 3.28 -29.16 14.70
C GLY A 218 3.37 -30.34 15.66
N PRO A 219 4.29 -31.29 15.40
CA PRO A 219 4.53 -32.38 16.33
C PRO A 219 5.09 -31.86 17.67
N PHE A 220 5.82 -30.74 17.66
CA PHE A 220 6.63 -30.20 18.76
C PHE A 220 7.64 -31.23 19.31
N CYS A 221 8.84 -30.79 19.69
CA CYS A 221 9.80 -31.71 20.28
C CYS A 221 9.31 -32.20 21.66
N LYS A 222 9.31 -33.53 21.87
CA LYS A 222 8.85 -34.16 23.12
C LYS A 222 9.77 -33.88 24.32
N SER A 223 11.04 -33.58 24.08
CA SER A 223 12.04 -33.30 25.12
C SER A 223 12.30 -31.82 25.34
N CYS A 224 11.84 -30.93 24.44
CA CYS A 224 11.94 -29.48 24.61
C CYS A 224 10.65 -28.90 25.20
N GLY A 225 10.73 -27.75 25.86
CA GLY A 225 9.54 -27.07 26.33
C GLY A 225 8.80 -26.44 25.16
N VAL A 226 7.47 -26.61 25.08
CA VAL A 226 6.66 -25.95 24.04
C VAL A 226 6.84 -24.41 24.06
N TYR A 227 7.15 -23.85 25.23
CA TYR A 227 7.44 -22.42 25.40
C TYR A 227 8.71 -21.97 24.67
N ASP A 228 9.71 -22.85 24.46
CA ASP A 228 10.94 -22.51 23.75
C ASP A 228 10.61 -22.06 22.32
N TYR A 229 9.66 -22.73 21.67
CA TYR A 229 9.17 -22.37 20.34
C TYR A 229 8.47 -21.01 20.29
N PHE A 230 7.84 -20.59 21.40
CA PHE A 230 7.19 -19.27 21.49
C PHE A 230 8.21 -18.17 21.72
N GLU A 231 9.23 -18.44 22.55
CA GLU A 231 10.34 -17.53 22.80
C GLU A 231 11.22 -17.35 21.57
N ASP A 232 11.45 -18.42 20.81
CA ASP A 232 12.09 -18.38 19.50
C ASP A 232 11.48 -17.31 18.58
N PHE A 233 10.15 -17.26 18.51
CA PHE A 233 9.47 -16.26 17.69
C PHE A 233 9.78 -14.82 18.12
N ILE A 234 10.04 -14.57 19.41
CA ILE A 234 10.46 -13.25 19.90
C ILE A 234 11.82 -12.84 19.30
N PHE A 235 12.73 -13.79 19.07
CA PHE A 235 14.01 -13.51 18.42
C PHE A 235 13.82 -13.09 16.96
N PHE A 236 12.97 -13.80 16.19
CA PHE A 236 12.64 -13.40 14.82
C PHE A 236 11.98 -12.01 14.75
N LEU A 237 11.16 -11.64 15.74
CA LEU A 237 10.64 -10.27 15.85
C LEU A 237 11.77 -9.26 16.11
N ARG A 238 12.69 -9.58 17.02
CA ARG A 238 13.82 -8.71 17.39
C ARG A 238 14.75 -8.43 16.22
N ASP A 239 15.02 -9.42 15.38
CA ASP A 239 15.85 -9.28 14.18
C ASP A 239 15.24 -8.30 13.17
N LEU A 240 13.93 -8.10 13.23
CA LEU A 240 13.19 -7.11 12.44
C LEU A 240 12.88 -5.82 13.24
N GLU A 241 13.59 -5.60 14.35
CA GLU A 241 13.46 -4.44 15.24
C GLU A 241 12.07 -4.31 15.88
N LEU A 242 11.37 -5.43 16.08
CA LEU A 242 10.11 -5.49 16.82
C LEU A 242 10.33 -6.10 18.20
N ASN A 243 9.79 -5.45 19.22
CA ASN A 243 9.82 -5.96 20.59
C ASN A 243 8.54 -6.74 20.88
N GLY A 244 8.64 -8.07 20.83
CA GLY A 244 7.57 -9.00 21.20
C GLY A 244 7.61 -9.42 22.67
N LYS A 245 6.43 -9.58 23.31
CA LYS A 245 6.29 -10.27 24.60
C LYS A 245 5.06 -11.15 24.60
N ILE A 246 5.20 -12.39 25.07
CA ILE A 246 4.05 -13.29 25.27
C ILE A 246 3.10 -12.64 26.28
N LYS A 247 1.83 -12.51 25.89
CA LYS A 247 0.74 -12.00 26.74
C LYS A 247 -0.14 -13.12 27.28
N SER A 248 -0.45 -14.10 26.45
CA SER A 248 -1.29 -15.24 26.83
C SER A 248 -1.06 -16.40 25.87
N VAL A 249 -1.16 -17.61 26.41
CA VAL A 249 -1.14 -18.87 25.67
C VAL A 249 -2.46 -19.59 25.95
N LYS A 250 -3.09 -20.14 24.92
CA LYS A 250 -4.28 -20.99 25.04
C LYS A 250 -4.07 -22.24 24.19
N GLU A 251 -4.15 -23.41 24.80
CA GLU A 251 -4.14 -24.67 24.09
C GLU A 251 -5.45 -24.86 23.30
N ILE A 252 -5.33 -25.42 22.10
CA ILE A 252 -6.42 -25.74 21.18
C ILE A 252 -6.19 -27.15 20.62
N GLU A 253 -7.22 -27.73 20.01
CA GLU A 253 -7.23 -29.13 19.55
C GLU A 253 -5.96 -29.57 18.76
N ASN A 254 -5.38 -28.67 17.97
CA ASN A 254 -4.20 -28.95 17.14
C ASN A 254 -3.03 -27.99 17.39
N GLY A 255 -2.84 -27.50 18.61
CA GLY A 255 -1.68 -26.68 19.00
C GLY A 255 -2.02 -25.55 19.98
N PHE A 256 -1.48 -24.35 19.74
CA PHE A 256 -1.55 -23.25 20.69
C PHE A 256 -1.89 -21.93 20.01
N LEU A 257 -2.83 -21.20 20.59
CA LEU A 257 -3.12 -19.81 20.26
C LEU A 257 -2.33 -18.91 21.19
N VAL A 258 -1.30 -18.26 20.66
CA VAL A 258 -0.37 -17.43 21.42
C VAL A 258 -0.54 -15.97 21.02
N LYS A 259 -0.75 -15.11 22.02
CA LYS A 259 -0.86 -13.67 21.83
C LYS A 259 0.45 -13.01 22.24
N PHE A 260 1.02 -12.22 21.34
CA PHE A 260 2.20 -11.39 21.61
C PHE A 260 1.79 -9.92 21.61
N ASN A 261 2.17 -9.19 22.67
CA ASN A 261 2.19 -7.72 22.59
C ASN A 261 3.40 -7.31 21.74
N ILE A 262 3.19 -6.37 20.82
CA ILE A 262 4.21 -5.83 19.93
C ILE A 262 4.43 -4.36 20.26
N LYS A 263 5.70 -3.99 20.42
CA LYS A 263 6.15 -2.61 20.54
C LYS A 263 7.18 -2.33 19.46
N PHE A 264 7.13 -1.10 18.96
CA PHE A 264 7.98 -0.55 17.91
C PHE A 264 8.54 0.76 18.44
#